data_AF-A0A9E0WMJ6-F1
#
_entry.id   AF-A0A9E0WMJ6-F1
#
_cell.length_a   1.000
_cell.length_b   1.000
_cell.length_c   1.000
_cell.angle_alpha   90.00
_cell.angle_beta   90.00
_cell.angle_gamma   90.00
#
_symmetry.space_group_name_H-M   'P 1'
#
loop_
_entity.id
_entity.type
_entity.pdbx_description
1 polymer ?
#
loop_
_entity_poly.entity_id
_entity_poly.type
_entity_poly.pdbx_seq_one_letter_code
_entity_poly.pdbx_strand_id
1 'polypeptide(L)'
;MVSGITFHGFEMDVEYRYMYKKEDQRYPLLLEVLTEGEVTLYADVNSSSMILVPGFASNSFSLTSYQLPETTKLYVNRRSEFVIYSLQGGFKRKVRTYFTDCPQLLEKVNNNEFGRPQIIELVNYYNDYCTDWQESKN
;
A
#
# COMPACT_ATOMS: atom_id res chain seq x y z
N MET A 1 2.62 1.66 25.28
CA MET A 1 1.59 0.91 24.52
C MET A 1 2.27 0.37 23.27
N VAL A 2 2.07 -0.91 22.92
CA VAL A 2 2.74 -1.52 21.77
C VAL A 2 1.97 -1.16 20.49
N SER A 3 2.66 -0.62 19.48
CA SER A 3 2.07 -0.15 18.21
C SER A 3 2.23 -1.14 17.05
N GLY A 4 3.20 -2.07 17.14
CA GLY A 4 3.51 -3.00 16.06
C GLY A 4 4.53 -4.06 16.47
N ILE A 5 4.88 -4.93 15.53
CA ILE A 5 5.83 -6.04 15.66
C ILE A 5 6.69 -6.05 14.39
N THR A 6 8.01 -6.12 14.56
CA THR A 6 8.94 -6.36 13.44
C THR A 6 9.50 -7.77 13.58
N PHE A 7 9.35 -8.56 12.51
CA PHE A 7 9.98 -9.88 12.42
C PHE A 7 11.30 -9.75 11.67
N HIS A 8 12.37 -10.16 12.33
CA HIS A 8 13.70 -10.25 11.75
C HIS A 8 13.98 -11.72 11.41
N GLY A 9 14.21 -12.05 10.14
CA GLY A 9 14.52 -13.42 9.73
C GLY A 9 14.82 -13.54 8.24
N PHE A 10 15.61 -14.55 7.85
CA PHE A 10 15.97 -14.81 6.44
C PHE A 10 16.46 -13.57 5.66
N GLU A 11 17.26 -12.71 6.31
CA GLU A 11 17.78 -11.44 5.74
C GLU A 11 16.69 -10.42 5.34
N MET A 12 15.49 -10.56 5.87
CA MET A 12 14.37 -9.63 5.67
C MET A 12 13.79 -9.15 7.00
N ASP A 13 13.40 -7.88 7.02
CA ASP A 13 12.64 -7.26 8.09
C ASP A 13 11.22 -7.05 7.59
N VAL A 14 10.24 -7.68 8.25
CA VAL A 14 8.82 -7.49 7.92
C VAL A 14 8.15 -6.80 9.10
N GLU A 15 7.65 -5.59 8.84
CA GLU A 15 6.97 -4.78 9.84
C GLU A 15 5.45 -5.02 9.81
N TYR A 16 4.85 -5.18 10.99
CA TYR A 16 3.42 -5.25 11.18
C TYR A 16 2.97 -4.16 12.16
N ARG A 17 1.82 -3.54 11.90
CA ARG A 17 1.24 -2.49 12.75
C ARG A 17 -0.19 -2.81 13.15
N TYR A 18 -0.57 -2.38 14.35
CA TYR A 18 -1.95 -2.44 14.83
C TYR A 18 -2.74 -1.23 14.33
N MET A 19 -3.77 -1.48 13.54
CA MET A 19 -4.58 -0.45 12.91
C MET A 19 -6.08 -0.63 13.15
N TYR A 20 -6.82 0.48 13.26
CA TYR A 20 -8.25 0.47 13.54
C TYR A 20 -9.07 0.83 12.31
N LYS A 21 -10.16 0.11 12.10
CA LYS A 21 -11.18 0.50 11.11
C LYS A 21 -12.01 1.65 11.67
N LYS A 22 -12.54 2.48 10.78
CA LYS A 22 -13.45 3.55 11.18
C LYS A 22 -14.74 2.99 11.80
N GLU A 23 -15.23 1.86 11.29
CA GLU A 23 -16.48 1.23 11.73
C GLU A 23 -16.34 0.44 13.04
N ASP A 24 -15.14 -0.02 13.39
CA ASP A 24 -14.89 -0.78 14.61
C ASP A 24 -13.52 -0.44 15.20
N GLN A 25 -13.53 0.34 16.28
CA GLN A 25 -12.35 0.78 17.02
C GLN A 25 -12.08 -0.08 18.26
N ARG A 26 -12.88 -1.12 18.50
CA ARG A 26 -12.71 -1.98 19.70
C ARG A 26 -11.58 -2.99 19.54
N TYR A 27 -11.35 -3.46 18.32
CA TYR A 27 -10.37 -4.50 18.01
C TYR A 27 -9.44 -4.03 16.89
N PRO A 28 -8.15 -3.79 17.17
CA PRO A 28 -7.20 -3.48 16.11
C PRO A 28 -6.96 -4.70 15.23
N LEU A 29 -6.66 -4.44 13.96
CA LEU A 29 -6.13 -5.43 13.03
C LEU A 29 -4.60 -5.35 13.04
N LEU A 30 -3.93 -6.49 13.11
CA LEU A 30 -2.51 -6.58 12.81
C LEU A 30 -2.38 -6.65 11.28
N LEU A 31 -1.65 -5.72 10.68
CA LEU A 31 -1.48 -5.63 9.23
C LEU A 31 0.01 -5.50 8.88
N GLU A 32 0.42 -6.15 7.81
CA GLU A 32 1.77 -6.04 7.24
C GLU A 32 1.93 -4.68 6.55
N VAL A 33 3.04 -4.00 6.79
CA VAL A 33 3.41 -2.76 6.12
C VAL A 33 4.11 -3.11 4.80
N LEU A 34 3.49 -2.76 3.67
CA LEU A 34 4.06 -3.04 2.34
C LEU A 34 4.92 -1.88 1.81
N THR A 35 4.50 -0.64 2.09
CA THR A 35 5.25 0.56 1.80
C THR A 35 4.76 1.70 2.70
N GLU A 36 5.67 2.61 3.05
CA GLU A 36 5.45 3.71 3.96
C GLU A 36 5.90 5.05 3.35
N GLY A 37 5.16 6.11 3.67
CA GLY A 37 5.40 7.48 3.24
C GLY A 37 4.32 8.40 3.82
N GLU A 38 3.84 9.39 3.07
CA GLU A 38 2.66 10.16 3.48
C GLU A 38 1.40 9.29 3.51
N VAL A 39 1.31 8.32 2.60
CA VAL A 39 0.33 7.23 2.63
C VAL A 39 1.06 5.92 2.88
N THR A 40 0.61 5.19 3.90
CA THR A 40 1.10 3.83 4.17
C THR A 40 0.14 2.81 3.58
N LEU A 41 0.68 1.80 2.89
CA LEU A 41 -0.07 0.67 2.34
C LEU A 41 0.10 -0.54 3.25
N TYR A 42 -1.01 -1.19 3.57
CA TYR A 42 -1.03 -2.40 4.38
C TYR A 42 -1.73 -3.57 3.70
N ALA A 43 -1.32 -4.78 4.08
CA ALA A 43 -1.98 -6.04 3.73
C ALA A 43 -2.42 -6.84 4.97
N ASP A 44 -3.54 -7.56 4.84
CA ASP A 44 -3.99 -8.54 5.83
C ASP A 44 -3.08 -9.78 5.83
N VAL A 45 -2.55 -10.10 7.01
CA VAL A 45 -1.58 -11.19 7.27
C VAL A 45 -2.08 -12.55 6.78
N ASN A 46 -3.39 -12.81 6.88
CA ASN A 46 -3.97 -14.09 6.47
C ASN A 46 -3.99 -14.29 4.94
N SER A 47 -3.69 -13.25 4.18
CA SER A 47 -3.78 -13.25 2.73
C SER A 47 -2.49 -12.86 2.02
N SER A 48 -1.48 -12.42 2.78
CA SER A 48 -0.15 -12.10 2.28
C SER A 48 0.70 -13.37 2.17
N SER A 49 0.36 -14.26 1.23
CA SER A 49 1.33 -15.25 0.76
C SER A 49 2.04 -14.63 -0.44
N MET A 50 3.14 -13.91 -0.19
CA MET A 50 3.98 -13.34 -1.26
C MET A 50 4.37 -14.45 -2.24
N ILE A 51 4.01 -14.28 -3.52
CA ILE A 51 4.45 -15.16 -4.58
C ILE A 51 5.64 -14.50 -5.26
N LEU A 52 6.80 -15.15 -5.20
CA LEU A 52 7.97 -14.81 -6.01
C LEU A 52 7.72 -15.32 -7.42
N VAL A 53 7.51 -14.41 -8.37
CA VAL A 53 7.36 -14.77 -9.79
C VAL A 53 8.65 -14.39 -10.53
N PRO A 54 9.26 -15.30 -11.31
CA PRO A 54 10.38 -14.94 -12.17
C PRO A 54 9.88 -14.04 -13.31
N GLY A 55 10.42 -12.83 -13.39
CA GLY A 55 10.14 -11.88 -14.48
C GLY A 55 11.03 -12.13 -15.70
N PHE A 56 10.43 -12.32 -16.87
CA PHE A 56 11.15 -12.35 -18.15
C PHE A 56 11.00 -11.00 -18.85
N ALA A 57 11.89 -10.05 -18.55
CA ALA A 57 12.07 -8.84 -19.34
C ALA A 57 13.32 -9.01 -20.22
N SER A 58 13.16 -8.75 -21.53
CA SER A 58 14.21 -8.88 -22.54
C SER A 58 15.49 -8.12 -22.14
N ASN A 59 16.60 -8.85 -22.11
CA ASN A 59 18.00 -8.40 -21.99
C ASN A 59 18.54 -7.92 -20.64
N SER A 60 17.86 -8.19 -19.53
CA SER A 60 18.49 -8.05 -18.21
C SER A 60 17.74 -8.89 -17.16
N PHE A 61 18.46 -9.81 -16.52
CA PHE A 61 17.97 -10.57 -15.36
C PHE A 61 17.87 -9.60 -14.18
N SER A 62 16.68 -9.04 -13.95
CA SER A 62 16.41 -8.08 -12.87
C SER A 62 15.38 -8.66 -11.89
N LEU A 63 15.58 -8.31 -10.62
CA LEU A 63 14.96 -8.82 -9.40
C LEU A 63 13.44 -9.10 -9.48
N THR A 64 13.08 -10.29 -9.00
CA THR A 64 11.83 -10.65 -8.31
C THR A 64 10.68 -9.64 -8.38
N SER A 65 9.65 -9.92 -9.18
CA SER A 65 8.39 -9.19 -9.09
C SER A 65 7.54 -9.77 -7.96
N TYR A 66 7.10 -8.90 -7.05
CA TYR A 66 6.22 -9.25 -5.94
C TYR A 66 4.77 -9.22 -6.43
N GLN A 67 4.08 -10.36 -6.35
CA GLN A 67 2.65 -10.41 -6.66
C GLN A 67 1.85 -10.78 -5.42
N LEU A 68 0.98 -9.86 -5.01
CA LEU A 68 0.03 -10.08 -3.93
C LEU A 68 -1.09 -11.02 -4.42
N PRO A 69 -1.47 -12.04 -3.64
CA PRO A 69 -2.64 -12.86 -3.96
C PRO A 69 -3.87 -12.01 -4.21
N GLU A 70 -4.73 -12.41 -5.16
CA GLU A 70 -5.92 -11.62 -5.50
C GLU A 70 -6.87 -11.43 -4.32
N THR A 71 -6.88 -12.38 -3.39
CA THR A 71 -7.68 -12.37 -2.16
C THR A 71 -7.15 -11.41 -1.09
N THR A 72 -5.98 -10.81 -1.30
CA THR A 72 -5.32 -9.95 -0.30
C THR A 72 -6.14 -8.74 0.05
N LYS A 73 -6.54 -8.58 1.31
CA LYS A 73 -7.23 -7.37 1.72
C LYS A 73 -6.20 -6.25 1.89
N LEU A 74 -6.43 -5.16 1.18
CA LEU A 74 -5.54 -4.01 1.15
C LEU A 74 -6.18 -2.82 1.85
N TYR A 75 -5.34 -2.09 2.57
CA TYR A 75 -5.72 -0.94 3.36
C TYR A 75 -4.71 0.18 3.16
N VAL A 76 -5.16 1.42 3.28
CA VAL A 76 -4.31 2.61 3.25
C VAL A 76 -4.67 3.52 4.41
N ASN A 77 -3.71 4.26 4.94
CA ASN A 77 -3.96 5.42 5.80
C ASN A 77 -2.98 6.54 5.46
N ARG A 78 -3.38 7.79 5.68
CA ARG A 78 -2.45 8.93 5.64
C ARG A 78 -1.70 9.00 6.96
N ARG A 79 -0.52 9.60 6.98
CA ARG A 79 0.26 9.83 8.21
C ARG A 79 -0.53 10.61 9.27
N SER A 80 -1.41 11.52 8.84
CA SER A 80 -2.30 12.29 9.72
C SER A 80 -3.56 11.53 10.20
N GLU A 81 -3.82 10.32 9.67
CA GLU A 81 -5.00 9.53 9.95
C GLU A 81 -4.71 8.37 10.89
N PHE A 82 -5.52 8.22 11.94
CA PHE A 82 -5.44 7.11 12.89
C PHE A 82 -6.23 5.86 12.47
N VAL A 83 -7.02 5.96 11.40
CA VAL A 83 -7.90 4.88 10.92
C VAL A 83 -7.53 4.47 9.51
N ILE A 84 -7.71 3.19 9.19
CA ILE A 84 -7.45 2.65 7.86
C ILE A 84 -8.68 2.76 6.95
N TYR A 85 -8.40 2.97 5.67
CA TYR A 85 -9.36 2.93 4.58
C TYR A 85 -9.17 1.64 3.76
N SER A 86 -10.22 0.83 3.63
CA SER A 86 -10.16 -0.42 2.88
C SER A 86 -10.25 -0.19 1.38
N LEU A 87 -9.34 -0.76 0.60
CA LEU A 87 -9.36 -0.78 -0.87
C LEU A 87 -10.09 -2.00 -1.46
N GLN A 88 -10.79 -2.79 -0.63
CA GLN A 88 -11.50 -4.00 -1.08
C GLN A 88 -12.79 -3.66 -1.84
N GLY A 89 -13.00 -4.30 -2.99
CA GLY A 89 -14.23 -4.15 -3.81
C GLY A 89 -14.26 -2.84 -4.59
N GLY A 90 -14.27 -2.93 -5.92
CA GLY A 90 -14.25 -1.75 -6.80
C GLY A 90 -12.97 -0.93 -6.67
N PHE A 91 -11.81 -1.58 -6.80
CA PHE A 91 -10.47 -1.00 -6.58
C PHE A 91 -10.31 0.41 -7.18
N LYS A 92 -10.53 0.57 -8.48
CA LYS A 92 -10.40 1.87 -9.16
C LYS A 92 -11.28 2.96 -8.57
N ARG A 93 -12.52 2.63 -8.21
CA ARG A 93 -13.45 3.57 -7.57
C ARG A 93 -12.88 4.05 -6.24
N LYS A 94 -12.39 3.13 -5.41
CA LYS A 94 -11.84 3.42 -4.09
C LYS A 94 -10.54 4.20 -4.14
N VAL A 95 -9.63 3.83 -5.03
CA VAL A 95 -8.39 4.58 -5.31
C VAL A 95 -8.73 6.02 -5.71
N ARG A 96 -9.67 6.21 -6.65
CA ARG A 96 -10.12 7.55 -7.04
C ARG A 96 -10.68 8.37 -5.89
N THR A 97 -11.42 7.74 -4.98
CA THR A 97 -11.99 8.40 -3.80
C THR A 97 -10.94 8.76 -2.76
N TYR A 98 -9.90 7.94 -2.61
CA TYR A 98 -8.90 8.15 -1.56
C TYR A 98 -7.78 9.12 -1.98
N PHE A 99 -7.35 9.05 -3.25
CA PHE A 99 -6.27 9.85 -3.81
C PHE A 99 -6.78 11.03 -4.65
N THR A 100 -7.90 11.65 -4.24
CA THR A 100 -8.52 12.78 -4.96
C THR A 100 -7.61 14.00 -5.11
N ASP A 101 -6.64 14.12 -4.21
CA ASP A 101 -5.68 15.20 -4.09
C ASP A 101 -4.46 15.07 -5.03
N CYS A 102 -4.34 13.99 -5.80
CA CYS A 102 -3.29 13.85 -6.81
C CYS A 102 -3.85 13.59 -8.22
N PRO A 103 -4.18 14.65 -9.00
CA PRO A 103 -4.78 14.52 -10.33
C PRO A 103 -3.94 13.68 -11.30
N GLN A 104 -2.61 13.82 -11.26
CA GLN A 104 -1.69 13.08 -12.14
C GLN A 104 -1.75 11.57 -11.90
N LEU A 105 -1.86 11.15 -10.63
CA LEU A 105 -2.06 9.75 -10.27
C LEU A 105 -3.41 9.24 -10.78
N LEU A 106 -4.47 10.03 -10.66
CA LEU A 106 -5.79 9.65 -11.14
C LEU A 106 -5.84 9.48 -12.66
N GLU A 107 -5.10 10.30 -13.41
CA GLU A 107 -4.95 10.16 -14.86
C GLU A 107 -4.38 8.79 -15.22
N LYS A 108 -3.29 8.37 -14.56
CA LYS A 108 -2.67 7.05 -14.75
C LYS A 108 -3.62 5.90 -14.39
N VAL A 109 -4.39 6.04 -13.30
CA VAL A 109 -5.43 5.08 -12.91
C VAL A 109 -6.53 5.00 -13.97
N ASN A 110 -6.89 6.12 -14.59
CA ASN A 110 -7.91 6.19 -15.65
C ASN A 110 -7.41 5.57 -16.96
N ASN A 111 -6.13 5.73 -17.28
CA ASN A 111 -5.48 5.13 -18.45
C ASN A 111 -5.19 3.63 -18.28
N ASN A 112 -5.55 3.04 -17.14
CA ASN A 112 -5.29 1.65 -16.77
C ASN A 112 -3.80 1.31 -16.58
N GLU A 113 -2.95 2.32 -16.36
CA GLU A 113 -1.54 2.11 -16.02
C GLU A 113 -1.40 1.49 -14.62
N PHE A 114 -2.27 1.90 -13.69
CA PHE A 114 -2.31 1.36 -12.33
C PHE A 114 -3.52 0.45 -12.09
N GLY A 115 -3.26 -0.84 -11.98
CA GLY A 115 -4.20 -1.87 -11.55
C GLY A 115 -3.97 -2.29 -10.09
N ARG A 116 -4.74 -3.30 -9.66
CA ARG A 116 -4.57 -3.93 -8.34
C ARG A 116 -3.18 -4.57 -8.16
N PRO A 117 -2.59 -5.24 -9.18
CA PRO A 117 -1.23 -5.78 -9.05
C PRO A 117 -0.17 -4.69 -8.81
N GLN A 118 -0.37 -3.50 -9.40
CA GLN A 118 0.54 -2.36 -9.28
C GLN A 118 0.23 -1.46 -8.07
N ILE A 119 -0.51 -1.94 -7.06
CA ILE A 119 -0.90 -1.09 -5.92
C ILE A 119 0.31 -0.57 -5.12
N ILE A 120 1.38 -1.36 -5.00
CA ILE A 120 2.60 -0.92 -4.32
C ILE A 120 3.23 0.25 -5.09
N GLU A 121 3.40 0.09 -6.41
CA GLU A 121 3.91 1.13 -7.31
C GLU A 121 3.03 2.39 -7.30
N LEU A 122 1.70 2.22 -7.25
CA LEU A 122 0.73 3.30 -7.18
C LEU A 122 0.95 4.13 -5.90
N VAL A 123 1.07 3.47 -4.74
CA VAL A 123 1.26 4.16 -3.47
C VAL A 123 2.64 4.81 -3.39
N ASN A 124 3.68 4.14 -3.89
CA ASN A 124 5.02 4.74 -4.01
C ASN A 124 4.99 5.99 -4.90
N TYR A 125 4.35 5.92 -6.07
CA TYR A 125 4.17 7.09 -6.94
C TYR A 125 3.48 8.24 -6.19
N TYR A 126 2.44 7.95 -5.41
CA TYR A 126 1.80 8.99 -4.61
C TYR A 126 2.79 9.60 -3.61
N ASN A 127 3.49 8.76 -2.87
CA ASN A 127 4.44 9.17 -1.84
C ASN A 127 5.62 9.97 -2.39
N ASP A 128 6.05 9.70 -3.62
CA ASP A 128 7.20 10.33 -4.26
C ASP A 128 6.84 11.61 -5.02
N TYR A 129 5.65 11.69 -5.64
CA TYR A 129 5.32 12.78 -6.58
C TYR A 129 4.16 13.67 -6.15
N CYS A 130 3.33 13.21 -5.20
CA CYS A 130 2.13 13.94 -4.79
C CYS A 130 2.27 14.63 -3.42
N THR A 131 3.34 14.34 -2.68
CA THR A 131 3.58 14.80 -1.29
C THR A 131 4.44 16.06 -1.19
N ASP A 132 5.22 16.36 -2.24
CA ASP A 132 6.21 17.46 -2.29
C ASP A 132 5.62 18.89 -2.34
N TRP A 133 4.31 19.06 -2.13
CA TRP A 133 3.64 20.38 -2.13
C TRP A 133 3.54 21.05 -0.76
N GLN A 134 4.34 20.64 0.24
CA GLN A 134 4.29 21.20 1.60
C GLN A 134 5.65 21.65 2.19
N GLU A 135 6.74 21.74 1.42
CA GLU A 135 8.03 22.28 1.94
C GLU A 135 8.30 23.76 1.58
N SER A 136 7.36 24.50 1.01
CA SER A 136 7.54 25.93 0.65
C SER A 136 6.70 26.93 1.45
N LYS A 137 6.26 26.55 2.66
CA LYS A 137 5.70 27.48 3.65
C LYS A 137 6.27 27.21 5.03
N ASN A 138 7.54 27.56 5.23
CA ASN A 138 8.06 27.97 6.53
C ASN A 138 9.05 29.11 6.34
#